data_AF-A0A2T9K3E0-F1
#
_entry.id   AF-A0A2T9K3E0-F1
#
_cell.length_a   1.000
_cell.length_b   1.000
_cell.length_c   1.000
_cell.angle_alpha   90.00
_cell.angle_beta   90.00
_cell.angle_gamma   90.00
#
_symmetry.space_group_name_H-M   'P 1'
#
loop_
_entity.id
_entity.type
_entity.pdbx_description
1 polymer ?
#
loop_
_entity_poly.entity_id
_entity_poly.type
_entity_poly.pdbx_seq_one_letter_code
_entity_poly.pdbx_strand_id
1 'polypeptide(L)'
;MVKISREGAMRSLLILLFGLSLSACATVPLNEPISLGEKNAAYSYIPLDPLPVSVQNDKGCATTVRTLLDNLPDNAVRIAIQQISGKTDATLGPAVLGASGNQYQVTLDYINADTANIRFLVGYRHPGDKESVPLPITRDFPQDAEVVAIRLAGDKELANGNEVVIPVYVGVGLRLTATVQVIKGKINLSSLGAIAASVEGEKAAGSLVVQTLGINGKQVAASMPLPSELNSTTVANAIQSLGAVKAILYDSANTRVVPRVTGIYNPLPSSDPRVINAIVSQLAKSHIPWSPPCSGVGTTQTP
;
A
#
# COMPACT_ATOMS: atom_id res chain seq x y z
N MET A 1 -59.49 41.77 -19.81
CA MET A 1 -58.43 42.30 -18.92
C MET A 1 -58.15 41.25 -17.84
N VAL A 2 -57.08 40.46 -18.00
CA VAL A 2 -56.70 39.40 -17.07
C VAL A 2 -55.72 39.97 -16.05
N LYS A 3 -56.14 40.00 -14.78
CA LYS A 3 -55.38 40.57 -13.66
C LYS A 3 -54.41 39.50 -13.16
N ILE A 4 -53.22 39.44 -13.74
CA ILE A 4 -52.15 38.53 -13.31
C ILE A 4 -51.67 38.98 -11.93
N SER A 5 -51.89 38.13 -10.92
CA SER A 5 -51.52 38.39 -9.53
C SER A 5 -50.00 38.46 -9.39
N ARG A 6 -49.49 39.66 -9.07
CA ARG A 6 -48.05 39.97 -8.92
C ARG A 6 -47.36 39.15 -7.83
N GLU A 7 -48.09 38.58 -6.87
CA GLU A 7 -47.51 37.82 -5.76
C GLU A 7 -47.04 36.41 -6.16
N GLY A 8 -47.67 35.79 -7.16
CA GLY A 8 -47.27 34.46 -7.65
C GLY A 8 -45.94 34.48 -8.40
N ALA A 9 -45.68 35.55 -9.17
CA ALA A 9 -44.46 35.69 -9.97
C ALA A 9 -43.21 35.86 -9.09
N MET A 10 -43.33 36.56 -7.95
CA MET A 10 -42.19 36.81 -7.06
C MET A 10 -41.80 35.57 -6.24
N ARG A 11 -42.76 34.70 -5.87
CA ARG A 11 -42.48 33.42 -5.20
C ARG A 11 -41.84 32.39 -6.15
N SER A 12 -42.29 32.31 -7.41
CA SER A 12 -41.66 31.41 -8.38
C SER A 12 -40.24 31.85 -8.76
N LEU A 13 -39.96 33.16 -8.82
CA LEU A 13 -38.61 33.67 -9.09
C LEU A 13 -37.62 33.36 -7.95
N LEU A 14 -38.09 33.42 -6.69
CA LEU A 14 -37.28 33.11 -5.51
C LEU A 14 -36.93 31.63 -5.40
N ILE A 15 -37.86 30.73 -5.77
CA ILE A 15 -37.60 29.28 -5.82
C ILE A 15 -36.62 28.94 -6.94
N LEU A 16 -36.72 29.62 -8.09
CA LEU A 16 -35.78 29.43 -9.20
C LEU A 16 -34.36 29.93 -8.85
N LEU A 17 -34.23 31.05 -8.14
CA LEU A 17 -32.94 31.58 -7.70
C LEU A 17 -32.27 30.70 -6.63
N PHE A 18 -33.05 30.08 -5.73
CA PHE A 18 -32.53 29.14 -4.74
C PHE A 18 -32.16 27.76 -5.32
N GLY A 19 -32.77 27.36 -6.44
CA GLY A 19 -32.39 26.13 -7.15
C GLY A 19 -31.03 26.20 -7.85
N LEU A 20 -30.60 27.40 -8.26
CA LEU A 20 -29.34 27.62 -8.98
C LEU A 20 -28.10 27.72 -8.06
N SER A 21 -28.27 27.96 -6.76
CA SER A 21 -27.15 28.05 -5.81
C SER A 21 -26.70 26.69 -5.24
N LEU A 22 -27.45 25.60 -5.50
CA LEU A 22 -27.15 24.25 -4.99
C LEU A 22 -26.42 23.35 -6.00
N SER A 23 -26.21 23.78 -7.24
CA SER A 23 -25.58 22.97 -8.31
C SER A 23 -24.10 23.28 -8.57
N ALA A 24 -23.48 24.20 -7.81
CA ALA A 24 -22.10 24.65 -8.07
C ALA A 24 -20.98 23.78 -7.42
N CYS A 25 -21.32 22.72 -6.68
CA CYS A 25 -20.31 21.79 -6.12
C CYS A 25 -20.13 20.52 -6.98
N ALA A 26 -20.50 20.55 -8.26
CA ALA A 26 -20.13 19.50 -9.19
C ALA A 26 -18.64 19.67 -9.58
N THR A 27 -17.78 19.01 -8.80
CA THR A 27 -16.53 18.39 -9.27
C THR A 27 -15.63 19.27 -10.14
N VAL A 28 -14.90 20.21 -9.52
CA VAL A 28 -13.59 20.56 -10.07
C VAL A 28 -12.72 19.33 -9.85
N PRO A 29 -12.26 18.61 -10.89
CA PRO A 29 -11.27 17.56 -10.70
C PRO A 29 -10.05 18.24 -10.10
N LEU A 30 -9.75 17.90 -8.83
CA LEU A 30 -8.48 18.24 -8.22
C LEU A 30 -7.42 17.50 -9.04
N ASN A 31 -6.88 18.17 -10.05
CA ASN A 31 -5.60 17.78 -10.63
C ASN A 31 -4.57 18.09 -9.56
N GLU A 32 -4.38 17.16 -8.63
CA GLU A 32 -3.28 17.21 -7.69
C GLU A 32 -1.99 17.39 -8.49
N PRO A 33 -1.11 18.32 -8.10
CA PRO A 33 0.12 18.56 -8.83
C PRO A 33 1.00 17.30 -8.79
N ILE A 34 0.97 16.54 -9.87
CA ILE A 34 1.78 15.33 -10.05
C ILE A 34 3.22 15.75 -10.34
N SER A 35 4.13 15.42 -9.42
CA SER A 35 5.57 15.62 -9.57
C SER A 35 6.13 14.86 -10.78
N LEU A 36 7.28 15.30 -11.31
CA LEU A 36 7.96 14.59 -12.39
C LEU A 36 8.36 13.16 -11.97
N GLY A 37 8.63 12.98 -10.67
CA GLY A 37 8.67 11.68 -10.04
C GLY A 37 7.39 10.94 -10.36
N GLU A 38 6.26 11.40 -9.81
CA GLU A 38 4.92 10.76 -9.89
C GLU A 38 4.45 10.41 -11.31
N LYS A 39 4.89 11.16 -12.33
CA LYS A 39 4.60 10.85 -13.75
C LYS A 39 5.38 9.65 -14.30
N ASN A 40 6.57 9.37 -13.77
CA ASN A 40 7.53 8.45 -14.36
C ASN A 40 7.62 7.09 -13.66
N ALA A 41 7.19 6.94 -12.40
CA ALA A 41 7.08 5.63 -11.75
C ALA A 41 5.63 5.12 -11.72
N ALA A 42 5.47 3.82 -11.52
CA ALA A 42 4.15 3.22 -11.30
C ALA A 42 3.59 3.48 -9.88
N TYR A 43 4.42 4.01 -8.97
CA TYR A 43 4.09 4.43 -7.60
C TYR A 43 3.17 3.48 -6.84
N SER A 44 3.47 2.19 -6.93
CA SER A 44 2.70 1.17 -6.23
C SER A 44 3.38 0.79 -4.93
N TYR A 45 2.61 0.86 -3.85
CA TYR A 45 2.89 0.06 -2.67
C TYR A 45 2.73 -1.41 -3.05
N ILE A 46 3.74 -2.23 -2.75
CA ILE A 46 3.70 -3.67 -2.99
C ILE A 46 3.76 -4.34 -1.61
N PRO A 47 2.64 -4.92 -1.14
CA PRO A 47 2.62 -5.66 0.11
C PRO A 47 3.49 -6.91 -0.04
N LEU A 48 4.33 -7.17 0.96
CA LEU A 48 5.15 -8.37 1.00
C LEU A 48 4.75 -9.25 2.18
N ASP A 49 4.93 -10.55 2.03
CA ASP A 49 4.89 -11.43 3.19
C ASP A 49 5.99 -11.02 4.18
N PRO A 50 5.71 -11.01 5.50
CA PRO A 50 6.64 -10.49 6.50
C PRO A 50 8.04 -11.10 6.45
N LEU A 51 9.03 -10.35 5.92
CA LEU A 51 10.42 -10.80 5.89
C LEU A 51 11.14 -10.41 7.20
N PRO A 52 12.12 -11.23 7.65
CA PRO A 52 12.91 -10.92 8.84
C PRO A 52 13.82 -9.71 8.65
N VAL A 53 13.97 -8.95 9.73
CA VAL A 53 14.81 -7.75 9.81
C VAL A 53 15.91 -7.99 10.85
N SER A 54 17.12 -7.54 10.55
CA SER A 54 18.24 -7.48 11.48
C SER A 54 18.34 -6.05 12.01
N VAL A 55 17.93 -5.85 13.26
CA VAL A 55 18.08 -4.54 13.91
C VAL A 55 19.56 -4.29 14.17
N GLN A 56 20.07 -3.19 13.63
CA GLN A 56 21.44 -2.73 13.83
C GLN A 56 21.42 -1.47 14.70
N ASN A 57 22.37 -1.36 15.62
CA ASN A 57 22.57 -0.11 16.34
C ASN A 57 23.50 0.75 15.51
N ASP A 58 23.03 1.93 15.08
CA ASP A 58 23.89 2.87 14.37
C ASP A 58 25.03 3.33 15.26
N LYS A 59 26.22 3.38 14.66
CA LYS A 59 27.43 3.87 15.33
C LYS A 59 27.23 5.34 15.69
N GLY A 60 26.99 5.63 16.97
CA GLY A 60 26.86 6.99 17.50
C GLY A 60 25.51 7.35 18.09
N CYS A 61 24.49 6.48 18.04
CA CYS A 61 23.28 6.71 18.84
C CYS A 61 23.59 6.46 20.33
N ALA A 62 23.18 7.37 21.21
CA ALA A 62 23.17 7.12 22.65
C ALA A 62 22.30 5.90 22.97
N THR A 63 22.78 5.01 23.83
CA THR A 63 22.17 3.71 24.16
C THR A 63 20.88 3.81 24.99
N THR A 64 20.16 4.93 24.94
CA THR A 64 18.89 5.05 25.64
C THR A 64 17.90 4.10 24.98
N VAL A 65 17.53 3.05 25.71
CA VAL A 65 16.66 1.98 25.22
C VAL A 65 15.26 2.55 24.96
N ARG A 66 14.97 2.91 23.72
CA ARG A 66 13.61 3.21 23.25
C ARG A 66 12.83 1.92 23.09
N THR A 67 11.52 1.98 23.31
CA THR A 67 10.66 0.87 22.91
C THR A 67 10.66 0.81 21.39
N LEU A 68 10.47 -0.39 20.81
CA LEU A 68 10.46 -0.56 19.35
C LEU A 68 9.46 0.37 18.67
N LEU A 69 8.30 0.63 19.29
CA LEU A 69 7.26 1.46 18.71
C LEU A 69 7.67 2.94 18.61
N ASP A 70 8.52 3.42 19.52
CA ASP A 70 9.06 4.80 19.47
C ASP A 70 10.05 5.00 18.31
N ASN A 71 10.52 3.90 17.71
CA ASN A 71 11.43 3.89 16.57
C ASN A 71 10.72 3.73 15.23
N LEU A 72 9.38 3.64 15.23
CA LEU A 72 8.54 3.53 14.03
C LEU A 72 7.73 4.82 13.89
N PRO A 73 8.33 5.89 13.31
CA PRO A 73 7.77 7.24 13.36
C PRO A 73 6.48 7.39 12.54
N ASP A 74 6.30 6.57 11.51
CA ASP A 74 5.20 6.73 10.57
C ASP A 74 4.05 5.78 10.91
N ASN A 75 2.84 6.33 11.09
CA ASN A 75 1.60 5.56 11.09
C ASN A 75 0.88 5.81 9.77
N ALA A 76 0.66 4.75 8.98
CA ALA A 76 0.06 4.88 7.67
C ALA A 76 -0.95 3.76 7.38
N VAL A 77 -1.91 4.11 6.53
CA VAL A 77 -2.79 3.15 5.85
C VAL A 77 -2.37 3.06 4.40
N ARG A 78 -1.95 1.89 3.94
CA ARG A 78 -1.52 1.66 2.56
C ARG A 78 -2.46 0.69 1.87
N ILE A 79 -2.87 1.02 0.66
CA ILE A 79 -3.71 0.15 -0.17
C ILE A 79 -2.92 -0.31 -1.39
N ALA A 80 -3.05 -1.58 -1.71
CA ALA A 80 -2.56 -2.17 -2.95
C ALA A 80 -3.67 -3.00 -3.59
N ILE A 81 -3.82 -2.87 -4.90
CA ILE A 81 -4.81 -3.60 -5.69
C ILE A 81 -4.03 -4.39 -6.74
N GLN A 82 -4.27 -5.69 -6.79
CA GLN A 82 -3.69 -6.59 -7.75
C GLN A 82 -4.82 -7.32 -8.49
N GLN A 83 -4.79 -7.31 -9.81
CA GLN A 83 -5.68 -8.16 -10.59
C GLN A 83 -5.08 -9.58 -10.68
N ILE A 84 -5.83 -10.58 -10.21
CA ILE A 84 -5.40 -11.99 -10.18
C ILE A 84 -5.81 -12.74 -11.46
N SER A 85 -6.92 -12.34 -12.09
CA SER A 85 -7.43 -12.99 -13.30
C SER A 85 -7.88 -11.99 -14.38
N GLY A 86 -7.66 -12.35 -15.64
CA GLY A 86 -7.96 -11.55 -16.84
C GLY A 86 -6.89 -11.80 -17.92
N LYS A 87 -7.23 -11.68 -19.21
CA LYS A 87 -6.37 -12.03 -20.37
C LYS A 87 -5.11 -11.16 -20.57
N THR A 88 -4.69 -10.43 -19.55
CA THR A 88 -3.53 -9.55 -19.56
C THR A 88 -2.76 -9.83 -18.29
N ASP A 89 -1.47 -10.13 -18.42
CA ASP A 89 -0.52 -10.41 -17.34
C ASP A 89 -0.82 -9.55 -16.10
N ALA A 90 -0.86 -10.17 -14.92
CA ALA A 90 -1.25 -9.54 -13.66
C ALA A 90 -0.63 -8.15 -13.51
N THR A 91 -1.42 -7.11 -13.76
CA THR A 91 -0.95 -5.72 -13.67
C THR A 91 -0.99 -5.29 -12.22
N LEU A 92 0.19 -4.95 -11.68
CA LEU A 92 0.32 -4.29 -10.38
C LEU A 92 0.15 -2.79 -10.61
N GLY A 93 -0.99 -2.24 -10.21
CA GLY A 93 -1.26 -0.82 -10.37
C GLY A 93 -2.55 -0.40 -9.68
N PRO A 94 -2.79 0.90 -9.49
CA PRO A 94 -4.00 1.42 -8.87
C PRO A 94 -5.20 1.28 -9.81
N ALA A 95 -5.63 0.04 -10.06
CA ALA A 95 -6.91 -0.23 -10.70
C ALA A 95 -8.02 0.05 -9.66
N VAL A 96 -8.43 1.31 -9.58
CA VAL A 96 -9.53 1.74 -8.70
C VAL A 96 -10.87 1.14 -9.15
N LEU A 97 -10.98 0.73 -10.41
CA LEU A 97 -12.20 0.17 -11.00
C LEU A 97 -12.02 -1.29 -11.37
N GLY A 98 -12.80 -2.17 -10.73
CA GLY A 98 -12.89 -3.58 -11.08
C GLY A 98 -13.88 -3.81 -12.22
N ALA A 99 -13.53 -4.66 -13.18
CA ALA A 99 -14.39 -5.03 -14.31
C ALA A 99 -14.98 -6.43 -14.14
N SER A 100 -16.23 -6.60 -14.59
CA SER A 100 -16.97 -7.87 -14.60
C SER A 100 -16.13 -9.03 -15.14
N GLY A 101 -16.17 -10.17 -14.45
CA GLY A 101 -15.46 -11.39 -14.82
C GLY A 101 -14.02 -11.47 -14.30
N ASN A 102 -13.44 -10.36 -13.83
CA ASN A 102 -12.09 -10.36 -13.26
C ASN A 102 -12.11 -10.58 -11.75
N GLN A 103 -10.99 -11.10 -11.24
CA GLN A 103 -10.71 -11.28 -9.83
C GLN A 103 -9.59 -10.33 -9.39
N TYR A 104 -9.75 -9.75 -8.20
CA TYR A 104 -8.82 -8.79 -7.62
C TYR A 104 -8.46 -9.19 -6.19
N GLN A 105 -7.22 -8.94 -5.80
CA GLN A 105 -6.77 -8.94 -4.42
C GLN A 105 -6.57 -7.49 -4.00
N VAL A 106 -7.31 -7.06 -2.99
CA VAL A 106 -7.17 -5.75 -2.38
C VAL A 106 -6.53 -5.94 -1.01
N THR A 107 -5.35 -5.38 -0.83
CA THR A 107 -4.58 -5.45 0.41
C THR A 107 -4.56 -4.08 1.06
N LEU A 108 -4.96 -4.00 2.33
CA LEU A 108 -4.97 -2.79 3.13
C LEU A 108 -4.12 -3.00 4.38
N ASP A 109 -3.03 -2.26 4.48
CA ASP A 109 -2.07 -2.36 5.56
C ASP A 109 -2.17 -1.15 6.48
N TYR A 110 -2.47 -1.41 7.75
CA TYR A 110 -2.38 -0.46 8.84
C TYR A 110 -1.08 -0.72 9.59
N ILE A 111 -0.06 0.10 9.34
CA ILE A 111 1.29 -0.15 9.82
C ILE A 111 1.86 1.06 10.57
N ASN A 112 2.58 0.75 11.65
CA ASN A 112 3.61 1.63 12.18
C ASN A 112 4.92 1.18 11.52
N ALA A 113 5.57 2.07 10.78
CA ALA A 113 6.74 1.73 10.01
C ALA A 113 7.80 2.82 10.06
N ASP A 114 9.01 2.39 9.73
CA ASP A 114 10.11 3.21 9.26
C ASP A 114 10.50 2.72 7.85
N THR A 115 11.33 3.49 7.16
CA THR A 115 11.73 3.20 5.78
C THR A 115 13.23 2.92 5.70
N ALA A 116 13.59 1.70 5.32
CA ALA A 116 14.96 1.32 4.99
C ALA A 116 15.19 1.44 3.48
N ASN A 117 16.15 2.27 3.07
CA ASN A 117 16.49 2.45 1.66
C ASN A 117 17.49 1.39 1.22
N ILE A 118 17.05 0.44 0.40
CA ILE A 118 17.88 -0.68 -0.07
C ILE A 118 18.26 -0.48 -1.53
N ARG A 119 19.56 -0.56 -1.81
CA ARG A 119 20.12 -0.40 -3.16
C ARG A 119 20.07 -1.70 -3.95
N PHE A 120 19.65 -1.60 -5.20
CA PHE A 120 19.62 -2.70 -6.15
C PHE A 120 20.27 -2.28 -7.47
N LEU A 121 21.02 -3.20 -8.07
CA LEU A 121 21.25 -3.20 -9.51
C LEU A 121 20.14 -4.03 -10.13
N VAL A 122 19.41 -3.42 -11.07
CA VAL A 122 18.34 -4.12 -11.79
C VAL A 122 18.68 -4.09 -13.28
N GLY A 123 18.55 -5.25 -13.91
CA GLY A 123 18.81 -5.43 -15.34
C GLY A 123 18.08 -6.64 -15.87
N TYR A 124 18.38 -6.98 -17.13
CA TYR A 124 17.97 -8.24 -17.73
C TYR A 124 19.13 -8.85 -18.49
N ARG A 125 19.07 -10.13 -18.80
CA ARG A 125 20.03 -10.82 -19.67
C ARG A 125 19.30 -11.79 -20.58
N HIS A 126 19.84 -12.08 -21.76
CA HIS A 126 19.28 -13.17 -22.56
C HIS A 126 19.75 -14.53 -22.01
N PRO A 127 18.98 -15.60 -22.21
CA PRO A 127 19.38 -16.93 -21.81
C PRO A 127 20.74 -17.30 -22.42
N GLY A 128 21.72 -17.60 -21.57
CA GLY A 128 23.09 -17.94 -21.99
C GLY A 128 24.09 -16.79 -21.88
N ASP A 129 23.64 -15.56 -21.69
CA ASP A 129 24.52 -14.42 -21.46
C ASP A 129 25.11 -14.43 -20.04
N LYS A 130 26.38 -14.06 -19.93
CA LYS A 130 27.07 -13.90 -18.64
C LYS A 130 26.89 -12.51 -18.03
N GLU A 131 26.62 -11.52 -18.86
CA GLU A 131 26.49 -10.12 -18.47
C GLU A 131 25.03 -9.67 -18.53
N SER A 132 24.64 -8.83 -17.58
CA SER A 132 23.30 -8.22 -17.56
C SER A 132 23.33 -6.87 -18.25
N VAL A 133 22.34 -6.62 -19.10
CA VAL A 133 22.03 -5.30 -19.64
C VAL A 133 21.28 -4.49 -18.57
N PRO A 134 21.72 -3.26 -18.24
CA PRO A 134 21.01 -2.39 -17.30
C PRO A 134 19.57 -2.14 -17.76
N LEU A 135 18.62 -2.04 -16.82
CA LEU A 135 17.23 -1.73 -17.18
C LEU A 135 17.14 -0.40 -17.94
N PRO A 136 16.73 -0.36 -19.22
CA PRO A 136 16.21 0.87 -19.77
C PRO A 136 14.95 1.22 -18.99
N ILE A 137 14.85 2.48 -18.56
CA ILE A 137 13.70 3.03 -17.81
C ILE A 137 12.40 2.95 -18.68
N THR A 138 12.50 2.54 -19.94
CA THR A 138 11.40 2.45 -20.92
C THR A 138 10.82 1.02 -21.03
N ARG A 139 9.91 0.76 -20.10
CA ARG A 139 8.68 -0.08 -20.08
C ARG A 139 8.49 -1.45 -20.75
N ASP A 140 9.30 -1.97 -21.66
CA ASP A 140 9.05 -3.32 -22.18
C ASP A 140 10.28 -4.22 -22.15
N PHE A 141 10.11 -5.40 -21.56
CA PHE A 141 11.11 -6.45 -21.48
C PHE A 141 10.93 -7.43 -22.64
N PRO A 142 12.01 -7.90 -23.29
CA PRO A 142 11.91 -9.04 -24.19
C PRO A 142 11.25 -10.22 -23.46
N GLN A 143 10.37 -10.95 -24.15
CA GLN A 143 9.65 -12.08 -23.54
C GLN A 143 10.60 -13.21 -23.11
N ASP A 144 11.73 -13.35 -23.81
CA ASP A 144 12.78 -14.33 -23.54
C ASP A 144 13.83 -13.86 -22.50
N ALA A 145 13.81 -12.58 -22.11
CA ALA A 145 14.81 -12.05 -21.20
C ALA A 145 14.59 -12.51 -19.74
N GLU A 146 15.68 -12.88 -19.09
CA GLU A 146 15.74 -13.15 -17.65
C GLU A 146 15.99 -11.83 -16.90
N VAL A 147 15.04 -11.42 -16.05
CA VAL A 147 15.21 -10.24 -15.20
C VAL A 147 16.09 -10.58 -14.01
N VAL A 148 17.10 -9.75 -13.77
CA VAL A 148 18.08 -9.93 -12.69
C VAL A 148 18.04 -8.72 -11.78
N ALA A 149 17.93 -8.97 -10.49
CA ALA A 149 18.14 -7.98 -9.44
C ALA A 149 19.29 -8.44 -8.55
N ILE A 150 20.19 -7.52 -8.18
CA ILE A 150 21.29 -7.78 -7.25
C ILE A 150 21.21 -6.74 -6.15
N ARG A 151 21.05 -7.19 -4.91
CA ARG A 151 21.09 -6.32 -3.74
C ARG A 151 22.55 -5.91 -3.47
N LEU A 152 22.80 -4.61 -3.42
CA LEU A 152 24.12 -4.07 -3.10
C LEU A 152 24.32 -4.04 -1.58
N ALA A 153 25.50 -4.46 -1.12
CA ALA A 153 25.89 -4.44 0.29
C ALA A 153 26.84 -3.27 0.57
N GLY A 154 26.46 -2.39 1.52
CA GLY A 154 27.27 -1.25 1.94
C GLY A 154 27.57 -0.28 0.79
N ASP A 155 28.59 0.58 0.97
CA ASP A 155 29.00 1.65 0.05
C ASP A 155 29.91 1.18 -1.07
N LYS A 156 29.75 -0.05 -1.55
CA LYS A 156 30.56 -0.55 -2.66
C LYS A 156 30.33 0.32 -3.90
N GLU A 157 31.43 0.92 -4.35
CA GLU A 157 31.44 1.79 -5.52
C GLU A 157 31.16 1.02 -6.80
N LEU A 158 30.40 1.68 -7.69
CA LEU A 158 29.67 1.10 -8.81
C LEU A 158 30.58 0.74 -9.99
N ALA A 159 30.37 -0.44 -10.57
CA ALA A 159 30.76 -0.71 -11.95
C ALA A 159 29.52 -0.55 -12.84
N ASN A 160 29.43 0.58 -13.56
CA ASN A 160 28.53 0.84 -14.70
C ASN A 160 27.19 0.05 -14.71
N GLY A 161 26.16 0.56 -14.03
CA GLY A 161 24.81 0.02 -14.19
C GLY A 161 23.78 0.67 -13.26
N ASN A 162 22.57 0.83 -13.77
CA ASN A 162 21.44 1.59 -13.22
C ASN A 162 21.08 1.15 -11.78
N GLU A 163 21.69 1.80 -10.80
CA GLU A 163 21.32 1.66 -9.39
C GLU A 163 19.93 2.22 -9.17
N VAL A 164 19.13 1.47 -8.43
CA VAL A 164 17.81 1.88 -7.98
C VAL A 164 17.74 1.71 -6.48
N VAL A 165 17.33 2.79 -5.80
CA VAL A 165 17.02 2.75 -4.37
C VAL A 165 15.57 2.37 -4.22
N ILE A 166 15.31 1.22 -3.59
CA ILE A 166 13.96 0.74 -3.29
C ILE A 166 13.69 1.02 -1.80
N PRO A 167 12.72 1.88 -1.47
CA PRO A 167 12.26 2.06 -0.10
C PRO A 167 11.55 0.79 0.38
N VAL A 168 12.08 0.19 1.46
CA VAL A 168 11.54 -1.00 2.11
C VAL A 168 10.91 -0.58 3.43
N TYR A 169 9.61 -0.83 3.58
CA TYR A 169 8.88 -0.53 4.80
C TYR A 169 9.18 -1.59 5.86
N VAL A 170 9.76 -1.16 6.98
CA VAL A 170 10.10 -1.98 8.13
C VAL A 170 9.21 -1.56 9.29
N GLY A 171 8.40 -2.48 9.81
CA GLY A 171 7.43 -2.11 10.81
C GLY A 171 6.62 -3.25 11.36
N VAL A 172 5.52 -2.88 12.02
CA VAL A 172 4.54 -3.79 12.59
C VAL A 172 3.13 -3.26 12.32
N GLY A 173 2.14 -4.14 12.32
CA GLY A 173 0.77 -3.71 12.08
C GLY A 173 -0.18 -4.85 11.75
N LEU A 174 -1.22 -4.52 11.00
CA LEU A 174 -2.24 -5.44 10.53
C LEU A 174 -2.45 -5.29 9.04
N ARG A 175 -2.66 -6.42 8.38
CA ARG A 175 -3.00 -6.53 6.96
C ARG A 175 -4.39 -7.09 6.82
N LEU A 176 -5.22 -6.41 6.04
CA LEU A 176 -6.53 -6.89 5.60
C LEU A 176 -6.41 -7.23 4.12
N THR A 177 -6.69 -8.49 3.76
CA THR A 177 -6.65 -8.95 2.37
C THR A 177 -8.04 -9.38 1.96
N ALA A 178 -8.65 -8.62 1.06
CA ALA A 178 -9.91 -8.97 0.42
C ALA A 178 -9.64 -9.62 -0.94
N THR A 179 -10.14 -10.83 -1.16
CA THR A 179 -10.20 -11.43 -2.49
C THR A 179 -11.58 -11.17 -3.05
N VAL A 180 -11.66 -10.47 -4.19
CA VAL A 180 -12.91 -9.96 -4.76
C VAL A 180 -13.08 -10.48 -6.18
N GLN A 181 -14.17 -11.20 -6.42
CA GLN A 181 -14.64 -11.57 -7.75
C GLN A 181 -15.71 -10.57 -8.20
N VAL A 182 -15.49 -9.89 -9.32
CA VAL A 182 -16.51 -9.00 -9.91
C VAL A 182 -17.47 -9.81 -10.74
N ILE A 183 -18.74 -9.83 -10.36
CA ILE A 183 -19.78 -10.63 -11.01
C ILE A 183 -20.44 -9.84 -12.13
N LYS A 184 -20.84 -8.58 -11.86
CA LYS A 184 -21.55 -7.73 -12.81
C LYS A 184 -21.14 -6.27 -12.72
N GLY A 185 -21.01 -5.62 -13.87
CA GLY A 185 -20.77 -4.19 -13.99
C GLY A 185 -19.34 -3.76 -13.67
N LYS A 186 -19.20 -2.50 -13.24
CA LYS A 186 -17.94 -1.93 -12.73
C LYS A 186 -18.10 -1.68 -11.24
N ILE A 187 -17.10 -2.05 -10.45
CA ILE A 187 -17.10 -1.83 -9.00
C ILE A 187 -15.92 -0.96 -8.58
N ASN A 188 -16.08 -0.23 -7.49
CA ASN A 188 -15.00 0.58 -6.92
C ASN A 188 -14.21 -0.24 -5.89
N LEU A 189 -12.91 -0.39 -6.13
CA LEU A 189 -11.96 -1.14 -5.30
C LEU A 189 -11.14 -0.23 -4.36
N SER A 190 -11.40 1.08 -4.34
CA SER A 190 -10.60 2.05 -3.57
C SER A 190 -10.68 1.91 -2.05
N SER A 191 -11.68 1.21 -1.53
CA SER A 191 -11.90 1.05 -0.09
C SER A 191 -12.72 -0.19 0.23
N LEU A 192 -12.53 -0.72 1.44
CA LEU A 192 -13.32 -1.87 1.93
C LEU A 192 -14.82 -1.56 2.00
N GLY A 193 -15.20 -0.33 2.33
CA GLY A 193 -16.61 0.09 2.35
C GLY A 193 -17.25 0.07 0.96
N ALA A 194 -16.55 0.57 -0.06
CA ALA A 194 -17.04 0.53 -1.45
C ALA A 194 -17.16 -0.91 -1.97
N ILE A 195 -16.23 -1.78 -1.58
CA ILE A 195 -16.27 -3.20 -1.93
C ILE A 195 -17.44 -3.88 -1.22
N ALA A 196 -17.65 -3.64 0.09
CA ALA A 196 -18.77 -4.21 0.84
C ALA A 196 -20.13 -3.81 0.24
N ALA A 197 -20.32 -2.53 -0.10
CA ALA A 197 -21.52 -2.05 -0.78
C ALA A 197 -21.73 -2.72 -2.16
N SER A 198 -20.62 -3.04 -2.85
CA SER A 198 -20.68 -3.77 -4.12
C SER A 198 -21.09 -5.24 -3.92
N VAL A 199 -20.69 -5.87 -2.82
CA VAL A 199 -21.14 -7.22 -2.48
C VAL A 199 -22.60 -7.25 -2.06
N GLU A 200 -23.05 -6.29 -1.25
CA GLU A 200 -24.47 -6.15 -0.86
C GLU A 200 -25.40 -5.95 -2.06
N GLY A 201 -24.94 -5.24 -3.09
CA GLY A 201 -25.64 -5.09 -4.37
C GLY A 201 -25.50 -6.30 -5.31
N GLU A 202 -24.94 -7.42 -4.85
CA GLU A 202 -24.65 -8.64 -5.62
C GLU A 202 -23.80 -8.36 -6.88
N LYS A 203 -22.99 -7.31 -6.87
CA LYS A 203 -22.08 -6.95 -7.97
C LYS A 203 -20.74 -7.64 -7.85
N ALA A 204 -20.39 -8.08 -6.65
CA ALA A 204 -19.18 -8.78 -6.32
C ALA A 204 -19.43 -9.86 -5.28
N ALA A 205 -18.52 -10.81 -5.16
CA ALA A 205 -18.44 -11.75 -4.05
C ALA A 205 -16.97 -11.93 -3.66
N GLY A 206 -16.70 -12.47 -2.48
CA GLY A 206 -15.32 -12.58 -2.04
C GLY A 206 -15.15 -13.05 -0.60
N SER A 207 -13.93 -12.96 -0.12
CA SER A 207 -13.55 -13.26 1.26
C SER A 207 -12.62 -12.20 1.81
N LEU A 208 -12.61 -12.04 3.13
CA LEU A 208 -11.68 -11.17 3.85
C LEU A 208 -10.83 -12.00 4.82
N VAL A 209 -9.53 -11.71 4.85
CA VAL A 209 -8.58 -12.27 5.81
C VAL A 209 -7.89 -11.11 6.54
N VAL A 210 -7.68 -11.27 7.84
CA VAL A 210 -6.89 -10.32 8.64
C VAL A 210 -5.65 -11.05 9.17
N GLN A 211 -4.50 -10.41 9.03
CA GLN A 211 -3.19 -10.95 9.42
C GLN A 211 -2.42 -9.92 10.23
N THR A 212 -1.76 -10.37 11.32
CA THR A 212 -0.79 -9.56 12.05
C THR A 212 0.57 -9.54 11.35
N LEU A 213 1.18 -8.36 11.28
CA LEU A 213 2.53 -8.14 10.77
C LEU A 213 3.45 -7.85 11.94
N GLY A 214 4.26 -8.83 12.37
CA GLY A 214 5.24 -8.61 13.44
C GLY A 214 4.67 -8.44 14.86
N ILE A 215 3.36 -8.62 15.06
CA ILE A 215 2.68 -8.55 16.36
C ILE A 215 2.23 -9.96 16.74
N ASN A 216 2.49 -10.37 17.97
CA ASN A 216 1.96 -11.62 18.53
C ASN A 216 1.65 -11.46 20.02
N GLY A 217 0.66 -12.19 20.53
CA GLY A 217 0.25 -12.12 21.93
C GLY A 217 -1.09 -12.82 22.13
N LYS A 218 -1.37 -13.25 23.37
CA LYS A 218 -2.59 -14.00 23.67
C LYS A 218 -3.86 -13.16 23.42
N GLN A 219 -3.83 -11.88 23.79
CA GLN A 219 -4.91 -10.93 23.56
C GLN A 219 -5.04 -10.52 22.09
N VAL A 220 -3.92 -10.40 21.38
CA VAL A 220 -3.90 -10.14 19.94
C VAL A 220 -4.59 -11.28 19.20
N ALA A 221 -4.20 -12.53 19.47
CA ALA A 221 -4.80 -13.71 18.84
C ALA A 221 -6.32 -13.81 19.10
N ALA A 222 -6.77 -13.49 20.32
CA ALA A 222 -8.19 -13.49 20.68
C ALA A 222 -9.01 -12.39 19.98
N SER A 223 -8.32 -11.35 19.49
CA SER A 223 -8.94 -10.22 18.79
C SER A 223 -8.94 -10.39 17.26
N MET A 224 -8.36 -11.48 16.74
CA MET A 224 -8.31 -11.72 15.29
C MET A 224 -9.62 -12.34 14.80
N PRO A 225 -10.26 -11.77 13.76
CA PRO A 225 -11.44 -12.36 13.18
C PRO A 225 -11.05 -13.60 12.37
N LEU A 226 -11.96 -14.57 12.33
CA LEU A 226 -11.80 -15.71 11.43
C LEU A 226 -11.97 -15.24 9.98
N PRO A 227 -11.26 -15.85 9.01
CA PRO A 227 -11.54 -15.67 7.60
C PRO A 227 -13.02 -15.94 7.29
N SER A 228 -13.68 -15.02 6.62
CA SER A 228 -15.10 -15.14 6.30
C SER A 228 -15.43 -14.49 4.96
N GLU A 229 -16.65 -14.77 4.49
CA GLU A 229 -17.21 -14.14 3.30
C GLU A 229 -17.23 -12.61 3.46
N LEU A 230 -16.91 -11.93 2.36
CA LEU A 230 -16.83 -10.49 2.32
C LEU A 230 -18.24 -9.89 2.36
N ASN A 231 -18.57 -9.19 3.43
CA ASN A 231 -19.82 -8.43 3.59
C ASN A 231 -19.59 -7.28 4.60
N SER A 232 -20.59 -6.43 4.81
CA SER A 232 -20.47 -5.28 5.72
C SER A 232 -20.16 -5.69 7.16
N THR A 233 -20.74 -6.79 7.66
CA THR A 233 -20.44 -7.32 9.00
C THR A 233 -18.98 -7.77 9.13
N THR A 234 -18.48 -8.52 8.16
CA THR A 234 -17.08 -8.96 8.11
C THR A 234 -16.10 -7.78 8.06
N VAL A 235 -16.41 -6.74 7.28
CA VAL A 235 -15.61 -5.51 7.23
C VAL A 235 -15.64 -4.77 8.57
N ALA A 236 -16.82 -4.64 9.19
CA ALA A 236 -16.95 -4.01 10.51
C ALA A 236 -16.16 -4.77 11.58
N ASN A 237 -16.23 -6.10 11.59
CA ASN A 237 -15.47 -6.95 12.51
C ASN A 237 -13.95 -6.79 12.31
N ALA A 238 -13.49 -6.68 11.06
CA ALA A 238 -12.08 -6.45 10.76
C ALA A 238 -11.59 -5.08 11.24
N ILE A 239 -12.40 -4.02 11.08
CA ILE A 239 -12.09 -2.68 11.60
C ILE A 239 -12.07 -2.67 13.14
N GLN A 240 -13.01 -3.36 13.78
CA GLN A 240 -13.04 -3.47 15.25
C GLN A 240 -11.80 -4.21 15.77
N SER A 241 -11.42 -5.31 15.10
CA SER A 241 -10.23 -6.09 15.42
C SER A 241 -8.96 -5.26 15.30
N LEU A 242 -8.89 -4.41 14.27
CA LEU A 242 -7.82 -3.43 14.09
C LEU A 242 -7.72 -2.44 15.26
N GLY A 243 -8.85 -1.88 15.70
CA GLY A 243 -8.89 -1.00 16.87
C GLY A 243 -8.40 -1.69 18.15
N ALA A 244 -8.86 -2.93 18.38
CA ALA A 244 -8.48 -3.71 19.54
C ALA A 244 -6.97 -4.03 19.55
N VAL A 245 -6.42 -4.53 18.45
CA VAL A 245 -4.99 -4.84 18.34
C VAL A 245 -4.13 -3.59 18.47
N LYS A 246 -4.57 -2.45 17.91
CA LYS A 246 -3.85 -1.17 18.05
C LYS A 246 -3.79 -0.72 19.52
N ALA A 247 -4.85 -0.92 20.30
CA ALA A 247 -4.86 -0.61 21.73
C ALA A 247 -3.91 -1.52 22.53
N ILE A 248 -3.84 -2.81 22.17
CA ILE A 248 -3.01 -3.83 22.84
C ILE A 248 -1.53 -3.71 22.43
N LEU A 249 -1.23 -3.11 21.29
CA LEU A 249 0.14 -3.01 20.72
C LEU A 249 1.16 -2.41 21.71
N TYR A 250 0.73 -1.48 22.56
CA TYR A 250 1.57 -0.79 23.54
C TYR A 250 1.72 -1.54 24.87
N ASP A 251 1.01 -2.65 25.07
CA ASP A 251 1.19 -3.52 26.25
C ASP A 251 2.41 -4.43 26.04
N SER A 252 3.59 -3.90 26.37
CA SER A 252 4.87 -4.62 26.24
C SER A 252 5.00 -5.83 27.18
N ALA A 253 4.15 -5.96 28.21
CA ALA A 253 4.17 -7.10 29.11
C ALA A 253 3.47 -8.34 28.51
N ASN A 254 2.42 -8.13 27.71
CA ASN A 254 1.60 -9.21 27.16
C ASN A 254 1.68 -9.34 25.63
N THR A 255 2.34 -8.41 24.95
CA THR A 255 2.45 -8.36 23.49
C THR A 255 3.92 -8.39 23.06
N ARG A 256 4.24 -9.36 22.20
CA ARG A 256 5.54 -9.46 21.56
C ARG A 256 5.49 -8.75 20.21
N VAL A 257 6.32 -7.71 20.09
CA VAL A 257 6.43 -6.90 18.87
C VAL A 257 7.82 -7.09 18.27
N VAL A 258 7.88 -7.46 16.99
CA VAL A 258 9.13 -7.68 16.25
C VAL A 258 8.98 -7.03 14.88
N PRO A 259 9.89 -6.13 14.48
CA PRO A 259 9.79 -5.46 13.19
C PRO A 259 9.97 -6.49 12.07
N ARG A 260 9.19 -6.32 11.01
CA ARG A 260 9.24 -7.12 9.79
C ARG A 260 9.22 -6.19 8.59
N VAL A 261 9.72 -6.67 7.46
CA VAL A 261 9.41 -5.99 6.19
C VAL A 261 7.93 -6.17 5.92
N THR A 262 7.18 -5.07 5.80
CA THR A 262 5.74 -5.11 5.52
C THR A 262 5.44 -4.95 4.03
N GLY A 263 6.28 -4.20 3.32
CA GLY A 263 6.12 -3.98 1.90
C GLY A 263 7.28 -3.19 1.31
N ILE A 264 7.20 -2.92 0.02
CA ILE A 264 8.12 -2.03 -0.68
C ILE A 264 7.36 -0.94 -1.42
N TYR A 265 8.04 0.16 -1.65
CA TYR A 265 7.63 1.14 -2.64
C TYR A 265 8.31 0.81 -3.96
N ASN A 266 7.57 0.75 -5.06
CA ASN A 266 8.15 0.57 -6.38
C ASN A 266 8.40 1.92 -7.07
N PRO A 267 9.63 2.45 -7.05
CA PRO A 267 9.99 3.67 -7.77
C PRO A 267 10.27 3.41 -9.26
N LEU A 268 10.14 2.17 -9.73
CA LEU A 268 10.42 1.85 -11.12
C LEU A 268 9.25 2.26 -12.03
N PRO A 269 9.54 2.66 -13.28
CA PRO A 269 8.54 2.92 -14.32
C PRO A 269 7.75 1.67 -14.74
N SER A 270 8.26 0.49 -14.38
CA SER A 270 7.69 -0.81 -14.72
C SER A 270 6.97 -1.43 -13.53
N SER A 271 5.80 -2.01 -13.81
CA SER A 271 5.05 -2.89 -12.91
C SER A 271 5.13 -4.37 -13.34
N ASP A 272 6.10 -4.73 -14.20
CA ASP A 272 6.31 -6.11 -14.64
C ASP A 272 6.55 -7.02 -13.42
N PRO A 273 5.72 -8.06 -13.21
CA PRO A 273 5.87 -8.99 -12.09
C PRO A 273 7.25 -9.64 -12.01
N ARG A 274 7.95 -9.84 -13.13
CA ARG A 274 9.31 -10.42 -13.14
C ARG A 274 10.32 -9.54 -12.40
N VAL A 275 10.23 -8.22 -12.57
CA VAL A 275 11.09 -7.25 -11.87
C VAL A 275 10.81 -7.25 -10.38
N ILE A 276 9.53 -7.18 -10.01
CA ILE A 276 9.12 -7.19 -8.61
C ILE A 276 9.57 -8.49 -7.94
N ASN A 277 9.33 -9.64 -8.59
CA ASN A 277 9.72 -10.94 -8.07
C ASN A 277 11.25 -11.06 -7.93
N ALA A 278 12.03 -10.52 -8.87
CA ALA A 278 13.49 -10.50 -8.75
C ALA A 278 13.94 -9.69 -7.52
N ILE A 279 13.37 -8.50 -7.29
CA ILE A 279 13.66 -7.66 -6.12
C ILE A 279 13.27 -8.37 -4.82
N VAL A 280 12.05 -8.89 -4.74
CA VAL A 280 11.54 -9.61 -3.57
C VAL A 280 12.38 -10.84 -3.27
N SER A 281 12.80 -11.58 -4.30
CA SER A 281 13.69 -12.74 -4.14
C SER A 281 15.02 -12.34 -3.51
N GLN A 282 15.58 -11.19 -3.87
CA GLN A 282 16.81 -10.69 -3.24
C GLN A 282 16.58 -10.23 -1.80
N LEU A 283 15.44 -9.61 -1.50
CA LEU A 283 15.08 -9.23 -0.13
C LEU A 283 14.91 -10.48 0.77
N ALA A 284 14.40 -11.58 0.23
CA ALA A 284 14.18 -12.82 0.97
C ALA A 284 15.47 -13.61 1.27
N LYS A 285 16.57 -13.40 0.53
CA LYS A 285 17.82 -14.15 0.69
C LYS A 285 18.53 -13.96 2.03
N SER A 286 18.35 -12.80 2.66
CA SER A 286 19.02 -12.46 3.91
C SER A 286 18.21 -11.44 4.68
N HIS A 287 18.44 -11.36 6.00
CA HIS A 287 17.74 -10.37 6.82
C HIS A 287 18.02 -8.95 6.30
N ILE A 288 16.99 -8.11 6.34
CA ILE A 288 17.14 -6.71 5.96
C ILE A 288 17.76 -5.95 7.15
N PRO A 289 18.92 -5.32 7.00
CA PRO A 289 19.50 -4.47 8.01
C PRO A 289 18.62 -3.23 8.14
N TRP A 290 18.23 -2.92 9.36
CA TRP A 290 17.49 -1.72 9.67
C TRP A 290 18.09 -1.10 10.92
N SER A 291 18.39 0.18 10.82
CA SER A 291 18.88 0.98 11.93
C SER A 291 17.76 1.92 12.38
N PRO A 292 17.26 1.76 13.62
CA PRO A 292 16.31 2.68 14.21
C PRO A 292 16.85 4.13 14.23
N PRO A 293 16.00 5.15 14.02
CA PRO A 293 16.44 6.55 14.10
C PRO A 293 17.00 6.88 15.49
N CYS A 294 18.17 7.52 15.54
CA CYS A 294 18.77 7.97 16.80
C CYS A 294 17.84 8.96 17.55
N SER A 295 17.83 8.90 18.87
CA SER A 295 17.16 9.90 19.70
C SER A 295 17.75 11.29 19.49
N GLY A 296 17.00 12.23 18.92
CA GLY A 296 17.37 13.65 18.84
C GLY A 296 17.41 14.26 17.45
N VAL A 297 17.27 13.48 16.38
CA VAL A 297 17.07 14.06 15.03
C VAL A 297 15.60 14.49 14.91
N GLY A 298 15.27 15.66 15.45
CA GLY A 298 13.93 16.25 15.35
C GLY A 298 13.27 16.65 16.68
N THR A 299 13.92 16.48 17.83
CA THR A 299 13.45 17.19 19.03
C THR A 299 13.77 18.67 18.84
N THR A 300 12.77 19.48 18.47
CA THR A 300 12.79 20.88 18.89
C THR A 300 13.02 20.84 20.38
N GLN A 301 14.15 21.36 20.84
CA GLN A 301 14.33 21.68 22.25
C GLN A 301 13.15 22.57 22.62
N THR A 302 12.14 22.00 23.28
CA THR A 302 11.13 22.80 23.96
C THR A 302 11.87 23.55 25.06
N PRO A 303 11.79 24.88 25.14
CA PRO A 303 12.44 25.66 26.18
C PRO A 303 11.93 25.30 27.58
#